data_AF-A0A117LRR0-F1
#
_entry.id   AF-A0A117LRR0-F1
#
_cell.length_a   1.000
_cell.length_b   1.000
_cell.length_c   1.000
_cell.angle_alpha   90.00
_cell.angle_beta   90.00
_cell.angle_gamma   90.00
#
_symmetry.space_group_name_H-M   'P 1'
#
loop_
_entity.id
_entity.type
_entity.pdbx_description
1 polymer ?
#
loop_
_entity_poly.entity_id
_entity_poly.type
_entity_poly.pdbx_seq_one_letter_code
_entity_poly.pdbx_strand_id
1 'polypeptide(L)'
;MLDDVLDQAAVPAPERPPESAQDSRRDGRVEAERVADGYRELADRERPRVAERRVVVEIETDRGTTTCRYYEAEGARNGVVMVGGTGGGFDTPGRDLYPRLAKDLSDDRISTLRIQYRHPTNLVESAVDTVLGTRYLESQGVSAVGLVGHSLGG
;
A
#
# COMPACT_ATOMS: atom_id res chain seq x y z
N MET A 1 2.71 68.29 -19.22
CA MET A 1 4.06 68.57 -18.71
C MET A 1 4.86 67.31 -18.86
N LEU A 2 5.84 67.36 -19.76
CA LEU A 2 6.86 66.35 -20.05
C LEU A 2 8.04 66.53 -19.09
N ASP A 3 8.88 65.49 -19.00
CA ASP A 3 10.34 65.44 -18.70
C ASP A 3 10.60 64.13 -17.92
N ASP A 4 10.99 62.98 -18.49
CA ASP A 4 12.20 62.54 -19.23
C ASP A 4 13.49 62.36 -18.39
N VAL A 5 14.09 61.15 -18.52
CA VAL A 5 15.55 60.88 -18.68
C VAL A 5 16.44 60.63 -17.42
N LEU A 6 16.74 59.35 -17.10
CA LEU A 6 18.08 58.71 -17.29
C LEU A 6 18.20 57.30 -16.69
N ASP A 7 18.60 56.38 -17.57
CA ASP A 7 19.26 55.09 -17.35
C ASP A 7 20.77 55.31 -17.10
N GLN A 8 21.41 54.65 -16.11
CA GLN A 8 22.87 54.34 -16.09
C GLN A 8 23.25 53.18 -15.14
N ALA A 9 23.70 52.08 -15.77
CA ALA A 9 24.83 51.16 -15.52
C ALA A 9 25.50 50.95 -14.13
N ALA A 10 25.90 49.68 -13.93
CA ALA A 10 26.50 49.05 -12.74
C ALA A 10 28.00 49.33 -12.49
N VAL A 11 28.44 49.14 -11.22
CA VAL A 11 29.82 48.76 -10.83
C VAL A 11 29.76 47.78 -9.63
N PRO A 12 30.50 46.65 -9.64
CA PRO A 12 30.43 45.62 -8.59
C PRO A 12 31.32 45.90 -7.38
N ALA A 13 30.91 45.40 -6.21
CA ALA A 13 31.67 45.46 -4.95
C ALA A 13 32.72 44.31 -4.86
N PRO A 14 33.86 44.51 -4.17
CA PRO A 14 35.02 43.62 -4.23
C PRO A 14 34.87 42.33 -3.39
N GLU A 15 35.41 41.26 -3.96
CA GLU A 15 35.51 39.90 -3.41
C GLU A 15 36.42 39.84 -2.16
N ARG A 16 36.00 39.06 -1.14
CA ARG A 16 36.85 38.64 -0.02
C ARG A 16 37.42 37.25 -0.30
N PRO A 17 38.70 36.98 0.04
CA PRO A 17 39.37 35.71 -0.27
C PRO A 17 38.86 34.56 0.61
N PRO A 18 39.05 33.29 0.17
CA PRO A 18 38.51 32.12 0.84
C PRO A 18 39.40 31.71 2.04
N GLU A 19 38.77 31.50 3.20
CA GLU A 19 39.40 30.78 4.30
C GLU A 19 39.40 29.28 4.02
N SER A 20 40.60 28.74 3.86
CA SER A 20 40.89 27.31 3.89
C SER A 20 40.73 26.76 5.30
N ALA A 21 39.83 25.80 5.50
CA ALA A 21 39.89 24.88 6.62
C ALA A 21 39.79 23.45 6.09
N GLN A 22 40.90 22.74 6.27
CA GLN A 22 41.09 21.35 5.90
C GLN A 22 40.21 20.41 6.74
N ASP A 23 39.67 19.43 6.03
CA ASP A 23 39.67 18.00 6.36
C ASP A 23 39.44 17.58 7.82
N SER A 24 38.26 17.03 8.08
CA SER A 24 38.09 15.70 8.68
C SER A 24 36.65 15.57 9.20
N ARG A 25 35.86 14.70 8.57
CA ARG A 25 34.80 13.88 9.21
C ARG A 25 34.03 13.10 8.14
N ARG A 26 34.47 11.84 7.99
CA ARG A 26 33.65 10.64 7.79
C ARG A 26 32.68 10.66 6.61
N ASP A 27 33.22 10.16 5.50
CA ASP A 27 32.47 9.48 4.44
C ASP A 27 31.56 8.42 5.07
N GLY A 28 30.26 8.74 5.11
CA GLY A 28 29.17 7.90 5.61
C GLY A 28 28.19 7.61 4.49
N ARG A 29 28.70 7.25 3.31
CA ARG A 29 27.90 6.74 2.21
C ARG A 29 27.37 5.37 2.62
N VAL A 30 26.17 5.32 3.19
CA VAL A 30 25.39 4.08 3.28
C VAL A 30 25.06 3.69 1.84
N GLU A 31 25.87 2.78 1.31
CA GLU A 31 25.59 2.09 0.05
C GLU A 31 24.25 1.37 0.24
N ALA A 32 23.23 1.83 -0.48
CA ALA A 32 21.99 1.09 -0.64
C ALA A 32 22.32 -0.18 -1.44
N GLU A 33 22.68 -1.23 -0.72
CA GLU A 33 22.93 -2.54 -1.29
C GLU A 33 21.65 -2.98 -2.01
N ARG A 34 21.77 -3.16 -3.33
CA ARG A 34 20.64 -3.46 -4.21
C ARG A 34 20.11 -4.86 -3.90
N VAL A 35 19.03 -4.92 -3.13
CA VAL A 35 18.18 -6.11 -2.93
C VAL A 35 17.35 -6.42 -4.19
N ALA A 36 17.95 -6.30 -5.39
CA ALA A 36 17.26 -6.47 -6.66
C ALA A 36 17.31 -7.93 -7.15
N ASP A 37 18.35 -8.68 -6.79
CA ASP A 37 18.58 -10.02 -7.34
C ASP A 37 17.71 -11.10 -6.70
N GLY A 38 17.29 -10.92 -5.43
CA GLY A 38 16.42 -11.88 -4.75
C GLY A 38 14.98 -11.95 -5.28
N TYR A 39 14.52 -10.94 -6.04
CA TYR A 39 13.17 -10.92 -6.60
C TYR A 39 13.00 -11.84 -7.82
N ARG A 40 14.06 -12.11 -8.59
CA ARG A 40 13.96 -12.96 -9.79
C ARG A 40 13.90 -14.45 -9.45
N GLU A 41 14.60 -14.88 -8.40
CA GLU A 41 14.68 -16.31 -8.05
C GLU A 41 13.35 -16.87 -7.51
N LEU A 42 12.44 -16.01 -7.03
CA LEU A 42 11.09 -16.41 -6.63
C LEU A 42 10.12 -16.57 -7.82
N ALA A 43 10.44 -15.97 -8.97
CA ALA A 43 9.54 -15.89 -10.12
C ALA A 43 9.58 -17.14 -11.02
N ASP A 44 10.64 -17.95 -10.95
CA ASP A 44 10.88 -19.06 -11.88
C ASP A 44 10.32 -20.42 -11.42
N ARG A 45 9.62 -20.47 -10.28
CA ARG A 45 8.82 -21.67 -9.97
C ARG A 45 7.53 -21.58 -10.77
N GLU A 46 7.37 -22.44 -11.78
CA GLU A 46 6.06 -22.72 -12.38
C GLU A 46 5.11 -23.14 -11.26
N ARG A 47 4.36 -22.18 -10.75
CA ARG A 47 3.37 -22.40 -9.72
C ARG A 47 2.14 -22.98 -10.39
N PRO A 48 1.62 -24.12 -9.91
CA PRO A 48 0.35 -24.62 -10.39
C PRO A 48 -0.69 -23.53 -10.16
N ARG A 49 -1.33 -23.09 -11.24
CA ARG A 49 -2.41 -22.11 -11.19
C ARG A 49 -3.57 -22.73 -10.44
N VAL A 50 -3.75 -22.33 -9.18
CA VAL A 50 -4.89 -22.78 -8.39
C VAL A 50 -6.13 -22.07 -8.95
N ALA A 51 -7.21 -22.82 -9.20
CA ALA A 51 -8.46 -22.22 -9.64
C ALA A 51 -9.00 -21.31 -8.51
N GLU A 52 -8.96 -19.99 -8.73
CA GLU A 52 -9.42 -19.00 -7.76
C GLU A 52 -10.91 -19.12 -7.53
N ARG A 53 -11.32 -19.56 -6.34
CA ARG A 53 -12.71 -19.50 -5.92
C ARG A 53 -12.97 -18.14 -5.27
N ARG A 54 -13.69 -17.28 -6.00
CA ARG A 54 -14.16 -16.00 -5.49
C ARG A 54 -15.61 -16.10 -4.99
N VAL A 55 -15.84 -15.69 -3.74
CA VAL A 55 -17.17 -15.73 -3.11
C VAL A 55 -17.47 -14.38 -2.46
N VAL A 56 -18.73 -13.96 -2.52
CA VAL A 56 -19.23 -12.83 -1.72
C VAL A 56 -19.59 -13.34 -0.33
N VAL A 57 -19.09 -12.65 0.68
CA VAL A 57 -19.29 -13.01 2.09
C VAL A 57 -19.97 -11.83 2.78
N GLU A 58 -21.03 -12.10 3.50
CA GLU A 58 -21.72 -11.12 4.33
C GLU A 58 -21.52 -11.50 5.79
N ILE A 59 -20.92 -10.59 6.56
CA ILE A 59 -20.67 -10.78 7.99
C ILE A 59 -21.65 -9.89 8.75
N GLU A 60 -22.67 -10.51 9.32
CA GLU A 60 -23.71 -9.82 10.08
C GLU A 60 -23.30 -9.62 11.54
N THR A 61 -23.58 -8.41 12.05
CA THR A 61 -23.39 -8.05 13.46
C THR A 61 -24.55 -7.16 13.91
N ASP A 62 -24.66 -6.92 15.21
CA ASP A 62 -25.57 -5.91 15.78
C ASP A 62 -25.29 -4.48 15.28
N ARG A 63 -24.10 -4.24 14.73
CA ARG A 63 -23.70 -2.97 14.09
C ARG A 63 -23.99 -2.91 12.59
N GLY A 64 -24.63 -3.94 12.03
CA GLY A 64 -24.95 -4.07 10.60
C GLY A 64 -24.05 -5.06 9.85
N THR A 65 -24.27 -5.17 8.54
CA THR A 65 -23.65 -6.20 7.68
C THR A 65 -22.43 -5.67 6.94
N THR A 66 -21.28 -6.33 7.11
CA THR A 66 -20.06 -6.04 6.36
C THR A 66 -19.98 -6.95 5.14
N THR A 67 -19.97 -6.36 3.94
CA THR A 67 -19.83 -7.12 2.69
C THR A 67 -18.35 -7.29 2.34
N CYS A 68 -17.96 -8.51 2.01
CA CYS A 68 -16.60 -8.87 1.65
C CYS A 68 -16.55 -9.66 0.33
N ARG A 69 -15.38 -9.67 -0.31
CA ARG A 69 -15.05 -10.57 -1.41
C ARG A 69 -13.89 -11.44 -0.96
N TYR A 70 -14.16 -12.72 -0.80
CA TYR A 70 -13.18 -13.72 -0.41
C TYR A 70 -12.60 -14.41 -1.64
N TYR A 71 -11.28 -14.51 -1.69
CA TYR A 71 -10.51 -15.21 -2.71
C TYR A 71 -9.78 -16.34 -1.99
N GLU A 72 -10.34 -17.53 -2.10
CA GLU A 72 -9.82 -18.73 -1.46
C GLU A 72 -8.59 -19.23 -2.22
N ALA A 73 -7.51 -19.50 -1.49
CA ALA A 73 -6.35 -20.21 -2.01
C ALA A 73 -6.26 -21.58 -1.32
N GLU A 74 -6.21 -22.65 -2.12
CA GLU A 74 -6.22 -24.02 -1.62
C GLU A 74 -5.04 -24.29 -0.66
N GLY A 75 -5.35 -24.83 0.52
CA GLY A 75 -4.35 -25.15 1.53
C GLY A 75 -3.67 -23.94 2.18
N ALA A 76 -4.22 -22.73 2.00
CA ALA A 76 -3.67 -21.52 2.59
C ALA A 76 -3.68 -21.56 4.13
N ARG A 77 -2.54 -21.19 4.73
CA ARG A 77 -2.39 -20.97 6.18
C ARG A 77 -2.11 -19.51 6.52
N ASN A 78 -1.89 -18.72 5.48
CA ASN A 78 -1.65 -17.28 5.53
C ASN A 78 -2.78 -16.59 4.77
N GLY A 79 -3.13 -15.38 5.18
CA GLY A 79 -4.10 -14.59 4.46
C GLY A 79 -3.88 -13.10 4.57
N VAL A 80 -4.51 -12.35 3.67
CA VAL A 80 -4.40 -10.90 3.63
C VAL A 80 -5.79 -10.28 3.66
N VAL A 81 -6.02 -9.37 4.61
CA VAL A 81 -7.15 -8.46 4.58
C VAL A 81 -6.78 -7.25 3.70
N MET A 82 -7.63 -6.92 2.74
CA MET A 82 -7.46 -5.77 1.87
C MET A 82 -8.57 -4.75 2.09
N VAL A 83 -8.18 -3.51 2.38
CA VAL A 83 -9.11 -2.42 2.66
C VAL A 83 -8.87 -1.20 1.77
N GLY A 84 -9.96 -0.63 1.27
CA GLY A 84 -9.93 0.57 0.43
C GLY A 84 -9.87 1.85 1.25
N GLY A 85 -9.97 2.98 0.55
CA GLY A 85 -10.09 4.30 1.17
C GLY A 85 -11.54 4.76 1.32
N THR A 86 -11.73 6.07 1.45
CA THR A 86 -13.03 6.71 1.71
C THR A 86 -14.07 6.54 0.61
N GLY A 87 -13.69 6.09 -0.60
CA GLY A 87 -14.64 5.79 -1.66
C GLY A 87 -15.51 4.56 -1.39
N GLY A 88 -15.16 3.72 -0.41
CA GLY A 88 -16.01 2.68 0.16
C GLY A 88 -16.36 1.49 -0.73
N GLY A 89 -16.26 1.61 -2.05
CA GLY A 89 -16.53 0.52 -2.97
C GLY A 89 -15.36 -0.44 -3.18
N PHE A 90 -15.69 -1.60 -3.74
CA PHE A 90 -14.72 -2.59 -4.23
C PHE A 90 -14.01 -2.18 -5.54
N ASP A 91 -13.92 -0.91 -5.90
CA ASP A 91 -13.13 -0.47 -7.06
C ASP A 91 -12.03 0.54 -6.68
N THR A 92 -11.91 0.83 -5.38
CA THR A 92 -10.82 1.66 -4.85
C THR A 92 -9.66 0.78 -4.36
N PRO A 93 -8.40 1.22 -4.48
CA PRO A 93 -7.93 2.54 -4.97
C PRO A 93 -7.74 2.68 -6.49
N GLY A 94 -7.94 1.60 -7.24
CA GLY A 94 -7.91 1.61 -8.70
C GLY A 94 -8.62 0.37 -9.22
N ARG A 95 -9.15 0.46 -10.45
CA ARG A 95 -9.84 -0.65 -11.08
C ARG A 95 -8.93 -1.87 -11.10
N ASP A 96 -9.48 -2.97 -10.61
CA ASP A 96 -8.83 -4.29 -10.58
C ASP A 96 -7.51 -4.40 -9.80
N LEU A 97 -7.05 -3.38 -9.07
CA LEU A 97 -5.81 -3.49 -8.28
C LEU A 97 -5.88 -4.65 -7.28
N TYR A 98 -6.88 -4.64 -6.39
CA TYR A 98 -7.02 -5.69 -5.38
C TYR A 98 -7.41 -7.06 -5.97
N PRO A 99 -8.26 -7.16 -7.00
CA PRO A 99 -8.45 -8.42 -7.72
C PRO A 99 -7.16 -8.99 -8.32
N ARG A 100 -6.29 -8.17 -8.92
CA ARG A 100 -4.99 -8.61 -9.44
C ARG A 100 -4.05 -9.05 -8.32
N LEU A 101 -3.97 -8.29 -7.24
CA LEU A 101 -3.20 -8.66 -6.07
C LEU A 101 -3.71 -9.96 -5.44
N ALA A 102 -5.03 -10.14 -5.35
CA ALA A 102 -5.64 -11.36 -4.85
C ALA A 102 -5.22 -12.57 -5.68
N LYS A 103 -5.25 -12.44 -7.00
CA LYS A 103 -4.74 -13.46 -7.93
C LYS A 103 -3.27 -13.79 -7.67
N ASP A 104 -2.41 -12.77 -7.64
CA ASP A 104 -0.97 -12.99 -7.47
C ASP A 104 -0.66 -13.66 -6.11
N LEU A 105 -1.40 -13.28 -5.06
CA LEU A 105 -1.30 -13.91 -3.73
C LEU A 105 -1.91 -15.32 -3.67
N SER A 106 -2.94 -15.61 -4.45
CA SER A 106 -3.49 -16.96 -4.55
C SER A 106 -2.49 -17.94 -5.18
N ASP A 107 -1.73 -17.50 -6.18
CA ASP A 107 -0.59 -18.25 -6.72
C ASP A 107 0.49 -18.52 -5.62
N ASP A 108 0.47 -17.74 -4.53
CA ASP A 108 1.25 -17.88 -3.29
C ASP A 108 0.66 -18.74 -2.17
N ARG A 109 -0.50 -19.36 -2.39
CA ARG A 109 -1.29 -20.03 -1.32
C ARG A 109 -1.59 -19.08 -0.16
N ILE A 110 -1.86 -17.82 -0.49
CA ILE A 110 -2.29 -16.79 0.44
C ILE A 110 -3.74 -16.46 0.09
N SER A 111 -4.67 -16.81 0.98
CA SER A 111 -6.07 -16.44 0.81
C SER A 111 -6.24 -14.94 1.05
N THR A 112 -7.17 -14.31 0.35
CA THR A 112 -7.37 -12.87 0.55
C THR A 112 -8.83 -12.51 0.77
N LEU A 113 -9.06 -11.57 1.66
CA LEU A 113 -10.39 -11.05 1.95
C LEU A 113 -10.38 -9.55 1.75
N ARG A 114 -11.20 -9.11 0.80
CA ARG A 114 -11.38 -7.70 0.54
C ARG A 114 -12.65 -7.20 1.23
N ILE A 115 -12.54 -6.09 1.94
CA ILE A 115 -13.62 -5.54 2.76
C ILE A 115 -14.21 -4.30 2.10
N GLN A 116 -15.54 -4.24 2.06
CA GLN A 116 -16.28 -3.03 1.78
C GLN A 116 -16.66 -2.38 3.11
N TYR A 117 -16.02 -1.25 3.44
CA TYR A 117 -16.38 -0.54 4.67
C TYR A 117 -17.86 -0.14 4.64
N ARG A 118 -18.58 -0.46 5.72
CA ARG A 118 -19.97 -0.04 5.92
C ARG A 118 -20.08 1.49 5.95
N HIS A 119 -19.10 2.12 6.60
CA HIS A 119 -19.02 3.57 6.80
C HIS A 119 -17.61 4.07 6.48
N PRO A 120 -17.25 4.24 5.19
CA PRO A 120 -15.88 4.46 4.72
C PRO A 120 -15.26 5.81 5.12
N THR A 121 -15.98 6.67 5.84
CA THR A 121 -15.47 7.93 6.40
C THR A 121 -15.48 7.94 7.93
N ASN A 122 -15.91 6.84 8.55
CA ASN A 122 -15.89 6.65 9.99
C ASN A 122 -14.79 5.64 10.33
N LEU A 123 -13.68 6.14 10.88
CA LEU A 123 -12.50 5.34 11.17
C LEU A 123 -12.79 4.21 12.17
N VAL A 124 -13.63 4.46 13.18
CA VAL A 124 -13.95 3.46 14.21
C VAL A 124 -14.75 2.31 13.60
N GLU A 125 -15.75 2.60 12.77
CA GLU A 125 -16.51 1.57 12.06
C GLU A 125 -15.64 0.82 11.06
N SER A 126 -14.80 1.53 10.31
CA SER A 126 -13.87 0.94 9.34
C SER A 126 -12.85 0.00 10.01
N ALA A 127 -12.35 0.36 11.20
CA ALA A 127 -11.49 -0.51 11.99
C ALA A 127 -12.22 -1.77 12.45
N VAL A 128 -13.49 -1.66 12.86
CA VAL A 128 -14.30 -2.82 13.24
C VAL A 128 -14.53 -3.74 12.05
N ASP A 129 -14.85 -3.20 10.88
CA ASP A 129 -14.99 -3.99 9.64
C ASP A 129 -13.69 -4.76 9.34
N THR A 130 -12.54 -4.10 9.50
CA THR A 130 -11.21 -4.70 9.32
C THR A 130 -10.95 -5.87 10.29
N VAL A 131 -11.34 -5.71 11.56
CA VAL A 131 -11.26 -6.78 12.56
C VAL A 131 -12.19 -7.94 12.20
N LEU A 132 -13.42 -7.67 11.76
CA LEU A 132 -14.36 -8.72 11.32
C LEU A 132 -13.78 -9.54 10.17
N GLY A 133 -13.13 -8.89 9.20
CA GLY A 133 -12.47 -9.60 8.11
C GLY A 133 -11.29 -10.47 8.56
N THR A 134 -10.53 -10.01 9.56
CA THR A 134 -9.46 -10.83 10.17
C THR A 134 -10.05 -12.08 10.82
N ARG A 135 -11.13 -11.94 11.59
CA ARG A 135 -11.84 -13.07 12.22
C ARG A 135 -12.44 -14.03 11.20
N TYR A 136 -12.94 -13.51 10.09
CA TYR A 136 -13.40 -14.35 8.99
C TYR A 136 -12.26 -15.21 8.44
N LEU A 137 -11.10 -14.63 8.13
CA LEU A 137 -9.95 -15.41 7.66
C LEU A 137 -9.51 -16.49 8.67
N GLU A 138 -9.47 -16.15 9.96
CA GLU A 138 -9.19 -17.13 11.03
C GLU A 138 -10.17 -18.30 10.99
N SER A 139 -11.47 -18.04 10.80
CA SER A 139 -12.50 -19.09 10.67
C SER A 139 -12.29 -20.00 9.44
N GLN A 140 -11.57 -19.53 8.43
CA GLN A 140 -11.20 -20.32 7.24
C GLN A 140 -9.90 -21.12 7.43
N GLY A 141 -9.34 -21.13 8.64
CA GLY A 141 -8.11 -21.86 8.96
C GLY A 141 -6.82 -21.09 8.70
N VAL A 142 -6.91 -19.79 8.39
CA VAL A 142 -5.75 -18.91 8.30
C VAL A 142 -5.20 -18.66 9.70
N SER A 143 -3.90 -18.94 9.89
CA SER A 143 -3.21 -18.78 11.17
C SER A 143 -2.33 -17.52 11.26
N ALA A 144 -2.05 -16.87 10.13
CA ALA A 144 -1.30 -15.62 10.07
C ALA A 144 -1.97 -14.66 9.08
N VAL A 145 -2.26 -13.44 9.53
CA VAL A 145 -2.96 -12.43 8.73
C VAL A 145 -2.08 -11.21 8.51
N GLY A 146 -1.91 -10.82 7.25
CA GLY A 146 -1.40 -9.51 6.84
C GLY A 146 -2.52 -8.53 6.54
N LEU A 147 -2.23 -7.23 6.62
CA LEU A 147 -3.15 -6.16 6.26
C LEU A 147 -2.55 -5.32 5.13
N VAL A 148 -3.33 -5.10 4.07
CA VAL A 148 -2.99 -4.19 2.98
C VAL A 148 -4.07 -3.11 2.90
N GLY A 149 -3.64 -1.86 3.05
CA GLY A 149 -4.52 -0.71 3.07
C GLY A 149 -4.11 0.37 2.09
N HIS A 150 -5.10 1.15 1.63
CA HIS A 150 -4.86 2.34 0.83
C HIS A 150 -5.61 3.54 1.40
N SER A 151 -4.93 4.69 1.47
CA SER A 151 -5.49 5.94 2.00
C SER A 151 -6.00 5.72 3.43
N LEU A 152 -7.28 5.98 3.74
CA LEU A 152 -7.85 5.74 5.07
C LEU A 152 -7.61 4.30 5.59
N GLY A 153 -7.58 3.31 4.69
CA GLY A 153 -7.40 1.92 5.08
C GLY A 153 -5.96 1.53 5.45
N GLY A 154 -4.96 2.39 5.22
CA GLY A 154 -3.55 2.15 5.57
C GLY A 154 -3.20 2.74 6.93
#